data_AF-A0A920USN1-F1
#
_entry.id   AF-A0A920USN1-F1
#
_cell.length_a   1.000
_cell.length_b   1.000
_cell.length_c   1.000
_cell.angle_alpha   90.00
_cell.angle_beta   90.00
_cell.angle_gamma   90.00
#
_symmetry.space_group_name_H-M   'P 1'
#
loop_
_entity.id
_entity.type
_entity.pdbx_description
1 polymer ?
#
loop_
_entity_poly.entity_id
_entity_poly.type
_entity_poly.pdbx_seq_one_letter_code
_entity_poly.pdbx_strand_id
1 'polypeptide(L)'
;MLGIGGRPESKDGKSLEPMNSYHVQVMSIGFLIEEDTPMIWRGPMVTQALEQLLQDTQWRDLDYLIIDLPPGTGDIQLTLAQKVPVLAQ
;
A
#
# COMPACT_ATOMS: atom_id res chain seq x y z
N MET A 1 -11.07 -1.27 -9.23
CA MET A 1 -11.92 -2.18 -8.43
C MET A 1 -12.89 -1.47 -7.49
N LEU A 2 -12.59 -0.29 -6.93
CA LEU A 2 -13.46 0.36 -5.93
C LEU A 2 -14.08 1.69 -6.37
N GLY A 3 -14.01 2.02 -7.67
CA GLY A 3 -14.58 3.25 -8.22
C GLY A 3 -13.95 4.55 -7.70
N ILE A 4 -12.77 4.46 -7.07
CA ILE A 4 -12.01 5.59 -6.54
C ILE A 4 -10.74 5.81 -7.35
N GLY A 5 -10.38 7.07 -7.52
CA GLY A 5 -9.16 7.54 -8.16
C GLY A 5 -8.80 8.92 -7.62
N GLY A 6 -7.59 9.36 -7.91
CA GLY A 6 -7.01 10.58 -7.34
C GLY A 6 -5.79 10.28 -6.48
N ARG A 7 -5.27 11.32 -5.82
CA ARG A 7 -4.10 11.22 -4.95
C ARG A 7 -4.52 11.29 -3.48
N PRO A 8 -3.99 10.41 -2.62
CA PRO A 8 -4.21 10.50 -1.17
C PRO A 8 -3.65 11.80 -0.62
N GLU A 9 -4.32 12.34 0.39
CA GLU A 9 -3.83 13.51 1.11
C GLU A 9 -2.67 13.14 2.04
N SER A 10 -1.76 14.08 2.23
CA SER A 10 -0.76 14.04 3.30
C SER A 10 -0.86 15.33 4.10
N LYS A 11 -1.32 15.22 5.36
CA LYS A 11 -1.50 16.40 6.22
C LYS A 11 -0.18 16.90 6.81
N ASP A 12 0.78 16.01 6.99
CA ASP A 12 2.08 16.26 7.62
C ASP A 12 3.26 16.20 6.63
N GLY A 13 2.99 15.89 5.37
CA GLY A 13 4.00 15.69 4.33
C GLY A 13 4.84 14.41 4.49
N LYS A 14 4.47 13.51 5.42
CA LYS A 14 5.21 12.29 5.74
C LYS A 14 4.35 11.05 5.57
N SER A 15 3.12 11.10 6.05
CA SER A 15 2.17 10.00 6.04
C SER A 15 1.00 10.28 5.12
N LEU A 16 0.37 9.21 4.65
CA LEU A 16 -0.73 9.24 3.70
C LEU A 16 -2.03 8.86 4.38
N GLU A 17 -3.08 9.63 4.12
CA GLU A 17 -4.44 9.28 4.51
C GLU A 17 -5.00 8.23 3.53
N PRO A 18 -5.54 7.10 4.00
CA PRO A 18 -6.16 6.14 3.13
C PRO A 18 -7.42 6.74 2.48
N MET A 19 -7.64 6.40 1.21
CA MET A 19 -8.88 6.74 0.52
C MET A 19 -10.02 5.88 1.05
N ASN A 20 -11.26 6.38 1.01
CA ASN A 20 -12.42 5.63 1.48
C ASN A 20 -13.37 5.31 0.33
N SER A 21 -13.80 4.05 0.23
CA SER A 21 -14.84 3.62 -0.70
C SER A 21 -15.66 2.50 -0.08
N TYR A 22 -16.98 2.54 -0.21
CA TYR A 22 -17.89 1.53 0.35
C TYR A 22 -17.61 1.20 1.84
N HIS A 23 -17.22 2.21 2.63
CA HIS A 23 -16.83 2.08 4.05
C HIS A 23 -15.54 1.26 4.32
N VAL A 24 -14.73 1.05 3.28
CA VAL A 24 -13.42 0.40 3.38
C VAL A 24 -12.33 1.46 3.16
N GLN A 25 -11.31 1.43 4.01
CA GLN A 25 -10.07 2.20 3.82
C GLN A 25 -9.22 1.49 2.76
N VAL A 26 -8.71 2.25 1.80
CA VAL A 26 -8.00 1.72 0.63
C VAL A 26 -6.76 2.55 0.37
N MET A 27 -5.66 1.85 0.13
CA MET A 27 -4.46 2.43 -0.44
C MET A 27 -3.94 1.56 -1.57
N SER A 28 -3.38 2.21 -2.58
CA SER A 28 -2.81 1.56 -3.76
C SER A 28 -1.62 2.35 -4.24
N ILE A 29 -0.61 1.63 -4.71
CA ILE A 29 0.52 2.19 -5.46
C ILE A 29 0.01 3.01 -6.66
N GLY A 30 -1.10 2.59 -7.28
CA GLY A 30 -1.75 3.28 -8.39
C GLY A 30 -2.14 4.73 -8.07
N PHE A 31 -2.41 5.06 -6.81
CA PHE A 31 -2.76 6.44 -6.42
C PHE A 31 -1.54 7.36 -6.33
N LEU A 32 -0.33 6.79 -6.30
CA LEU A 32 0.92 7.53 -6.17
C LEU A 32 1.61 7.75 -7.53
N ILE A 33 1.10 7.13 -8.59
CA ILE A 33 1.64 7.23 -9.94
C ILE A 33 0.66 7.92 -10.89
N GLU A 34 1.18 8.55 -11.94
CA GLU A 34 0.35 9.09 -13.03
C GLU A 34 0.02 7.97 -14.01
N GLU A 35 -1.27 7.79 -14.31
CA GLU A 35 -1.79 6.67 -15.12
C GLU A 35 -1.16 6.57 -16.52
N ASP A 36 -0.73 7.70 -17.10
CA ASP A 36 -0.20 7.79 -18.46
C ASP A 36 1.33 7.57 -18.57
N THR A 37 2.01 7.24 -17.47
CA THR A 37 3.45 6.99 -17.49
C THR A 37 3.75 5.49 -17.37
N PRO A 38 4.10 4.79 -18.47
CA PRO A 38 4.55 3.41 -18.40
C PRO A 38 5.81 3.33 -17.53
N MET A 39 5.68 2.73 -16.35
CA MET A 39 6.78 2.58 -15.42
C MET A 39 7.23 1.12 -15.34
N ILE A 40 8.54 0.91 -15.48
CA ILE A 40 9.15 -0.41 -15.21
C ILE A 40 9.33 -0.53 -13.70
N TRP A 41 8.45 -1.32 -13.09
CA TRP A 41 8.53 -1.68 -11.68
C TRP A 41 9.66 -2.67 -11.44
N ARG A 42 10.82 -2.18 -10.99
CA ARG A 42 11.92 -3.04 -10.54
C ARG A 42 11.67 -3.51 -9.11
N GLY A 43 12.18 -4.71 -8.76
CA GLY A 43 12.00 -5.33 -7.44
C GLY A 43 12.13 -4.36 -6.25
N PRO A 44 13.23 -3.59 -6.13
CA PRO A 44 13.42 -2.65 -5.02
C PRO A 44 12.34 -1.57 -4.92
N MET A 45 11.82 -1.09 -6.05
CA MET A 45 10.79 -0.05 -6.09
C MET A 45 9.45 -0.58 -5.58
N VAL A 46 9.11 -1.83 -5.95
CA VAL A 46 7.88 -2.47 -5.47
C VAL A 46 7.96 -2.74 -3.98
N THR A 47 9.12 -3.21 -3.49
CA THR A 47 9.34 -3.41 -2.06
C THR A 47 9.22 -2.09 -1.29
N GLN A 48 9.84 -1.02 -1.77
CA GLN A 48 9.74 0.30 -1.13
C GLN A 48 8.29 0.83 -1.13
N ALA A 49 7.57 0.68 -2.24
CA ALA A 49 6.17 1.10 -2.32
C ALA A 49 5.29 0.30 -1.34
N LEU A 50 5.51 -1.02 -1.23
CA LEU A 50 4.82 -1.85 -0.24
C LEU A 50 5.13 -1.39 1.19
N GLU A 51 6.38 -1.09 1.50
CA GLU A 51 6.77 -0.55 2.82
C GLU A 51 6.06 0.76 3.12
N GLN A 52 5.99 1.68 2.17
CA GLN A 52 5.28 2.94 2.31
C GLN A 52 3.78 2.72 2.56
N LEU A 53 3.15 1.78 1.85
CA LEU A 53 1.73 1.45 2.06
C LEU A 53 1.47 0.86 3.45
N LEU A 54 2.42 0.10 4.00
CA LEU A 54 2.27 -0.54 5.32
C LEU A 54 2.61 0.39 6.48
N GLN A 55 3.68 1.18 6.34
CA GLN A 55 4.25 1.95 7.45
C GLN A 55 3.80 3.41 7.43
N ASP A 56 3.63 4.00 6.25
CA ASP A 56 3.38 5.43 6.10
C ASP A 56 1.90 5.74 5.83
N THR A 57 1.02 4.73 5.80
CA THR A 57 -0.43 4.94 5.70
C THR A 57 -1.07 5.00 7.09
N GLN A 58 -1.84 6.05 7.36
CA GLN A 58 -2.59 6.21 8.60
C GLN A 58 -3.91 5.42 8.60
N TRP A 59 -3.80 4.10 8.72
CA TRP A 59 -4.96 3.24 8.92
C TRP A 59 -5.63 3.55 10.27
N ARG A 60 -6.94 3.74 10.28
CA ARG A 60 -7.74 4.01 11.48
C ARG A 60 -8.59 2.79 11.85
N ASP A 61 -8.64 2.43 13.13
CA ASP A 61 -9.51 1.35 13.63
C ASP A 61 -9.38 0.03 12.82
N LEU A 62 -8.14 -0.39 12.56
CA LEU A 62 -7.81 -1.50 11.66
C LEU A 62 -7.82 -2.85 12.38
N ASP A 63 -8.88 -3.64 12.18
CA ASP A 63 -8.93 -5.05 12.64
C ASP A 63 -8.31 -6.02 11.61
N TYR A 64 -8.50 -5.74 10.32
CA TYR A 64 -8.06 -6.59 9.21
C TYR A 64 -7.43 -5.77 8.11
N LEU A 65 -6.24 -6.20 7.66
CA LEU A 65 -5.57 -5.65 6.48
C LEU A 65 -5.49 -6.71 5.39
N ILE A 66 -6.18 -6.48 4.27
CA ILE A 66 -6.10 -7.34 3.09
C ILE A 66 -5.10 -6.70 2.12
N ILE A 67 -4.08 -7.46 1.75
CA ILE A 67 -3.01 -7.01 0.86
C ILE A 67 -3.07 -7.82 -0.42
N ASP A 68 -3.28 -7.13 -1.54
CA ASP A 68 -3.19 -7.71 -2.88
C ASP A 68 -1.74 -7.65 -3.37
N LEU A 69 -1.07 -8.79 -3.40
CA LEU A 69 0.35 -8.89 -3.76
C LEU A 69 0.52 -9.23 -5.25
N PRO A 70 1.56 -8.70 -5.91
CA PRO A 70 1.90 -9.14 -7.25
C PRO A 70 2.21 -10.66 -7.26
N PRO A 71 1.92 -11.36 -8.37
CA PRO A 71 2.13 -12.79 -8.48
C PRO A 71 3.62 -13.15 -8.41
N GLY A 72 3.93 -14.34 -7.89
CA GLY A 72 5.30 -14.87 -7.76
C GLY A 72 5.56 -15.46 -6.39
N THR A 73 6.82 -15.77 -6.08
CA THR A 73 7.32 -16.14 -4.74
C THR A 73 8.62 -15.41 -4.39
N GLY A 74 8.82 -14.24 -5.00
CA GLY A 74 10.05 -13.46 -4.87
C GLY A 74 10.13 -12.66 -3.56
N ASP A 75 11.20 -11.87 -3.45
CA ASP A 75 11.59 -11.12 -2.25
C ASP A 75 10.48 -10.26 -1.63
N ILE A 76 9.49 -9.79 -2.40
CA ILE A 76 8.38 -8.96 -1.91
C ILE A 76 7.54 -9.69 -0.87
N GLN A 77 7.21 -10.95 -1.11
CA GLN A 77 6.37 -11.74 -0.20
C GLN A 77 7.15 -12.14 1.06
N LEU A 78 8.45 -12.43 0.90
CA LEU A 78 9.34 -12.69 2.04
C LEU A 78 9.55 -11.43 2.88
N THR A 79 9.73 -10.27 2.24
CA THR A 79 9.88 -8.97 2.91
C THR A 79 8.61 -8.63 3.68
N LEU A 80 7.44 -8.85 3.09
CA LEU A 80 6.16 -8.66 3.79
C LEU A 80 6.10 -9.52 5.06
N ALA A 81 6.38 -10.81 4.94
CA ALA A 81 6.33 -11.75 6.06
C ALA A 81 7.34 -11.39 7.18
N GLN A 82 8.47 -10.78 6.83
CA GLN A 82 9.48 -10.32 7.80
C GLN A 82 9.11 -8.97 8.44
N LYS A 83 8.46 -8.07 7.70
CA LYS A 83 8.16 -6.70 8.14
C LYS A 83 6.83 -6.57 8.86
N VAL A 84 5.84 -7.38 8.52
CA VAL A 84 4.59 -7.43 9.28
C VAL A 84 4.87 -8.24 10.55
N PRO A 85 4.74 -7.64 11.74
CA PRO A 85 4.92 -8.38 12.98
C PRO A 85 3.88 -9.51 13.02
N VAL A 86 4.33 -10.75 12.97
CA VAL A 86 3.47 -11.92 13.21
C VAL A 86 3.25 -11.99 14.72
N LEU A 87 2.44 -11.07 15.25
CA LEU A 87 2.07 -11.06 16.66
C LEU A 87 0.99 -12.13 16.89
N ALA A 88 1.40 -13.30 17.34
CA ALA A 88 0.66 -13.93 18.43
C ALA A 88 1.11 -13.21 19.71
N GLN A 89 0.24 -12.35 20.25
CA GLN A 89 0.28 -12.03 21.67
C GLN A 89 -0.64 -13.01 22.39
#